data_AF-A0A9X6NB01-F1
#
_entry.id   AF-A0A9X6NB01-F1
#
_cell.length_a   1.000
_cell.length_b   1.000
_cell.length_c   1.000
_cell.angle_alpha   90.00
_cell.angle_beta   90.00
_cell.angle_gamma   90.00
#
_symmetry.space_group_name_H-M   'P 1'
#
loop_
_entity.id
_entity.type
_entity.pdbx_description
1 polymer ?
#
loop_
_entity_poly.entity_id
_entity_poly.type
_entity_poly.pdbx_seq_one_letter_code
_entity_poly.pdbx_strand_id
1 'polypeptide(L)' 'MRVTRRTLNIHEKDPLEIFVKDETIILQKYKSYGTCPITGEVSSQNIKLANGKLTLSPEGAKQLMEELEQYKVTV' A
#
# COMPACT_ATOMS: atom_id res chain seq x y z
N MET A 1 18.25 -18.56 8.45
CA MET A 1 17.14 -17.71 7.92
C MET A 1 17.41 -16.20 8.12
N ARG A 2 18.62 -15.70 7.83
CA ARG A 2 18.98 -14.28 8.01
C ARG A 2 19.39 -13.58 6.70
N VAL A 3 19.82 -14.38 5.72
CA VAL A 3 20.33 -13.91 4.41
C VAL A 3 19.19 -13.59 3.45
N THR A 4 18.15 -14.43 3.40
CA THR A 4 17.00 -14.30 2.49
C THR A 4 16.19 -13.01 2.68
N ARG A 5 16.04 -12.52 3.93
CA ARG A 5 15.36 -11.23 4.20
C ARG A 5 16.17 -10.03 3.71
N ARG A 6 17.51 -10.07 3.80
CA ARG A 6 18.39 -8.98 3.33
C ARG A 6 18.41 -8.90 1.81
N THR A 7 18.47 -10.04 1.12
CA THR A 7 18.47 -10.09 -0.36
C THR A 7 17.18 -9.55 -0.96
N LEU A 8 16.04 -9.72 -0.28
CA LEU A 8 14.73 -9.24 -0.71
C LEU A 8 14.35 -7.86 -0.13
N ASN A 9 15.27 -7.22 0.62
CA ASN A 9 15.05 -5.93 1.28
C ASN A 9 13.76 -5.87 2.14
N ILE A 10 13.48 -6.95 2.87
CA ILE A 10 12.33 -7.09 3.78
C ILE A 10 12.84 -6.79 5.20
N HIS A 11 12.38 -5.68 5.78
CA HIS A 11 12.72 -5.29 7.14
C HIS A 11 11.77 -5.92 8.16
N GLU A 12 12.13 -5.86 9.44
CA GLU A 12 11.22 -6.28 10.50
C GLU A 12 9.93 -5.45 10.44
N LYS A 13 8.78 -6.15 10.45
CA LYS A 13 7.41 -5.61 10.28
C LYS A 13 6.98 -5.22 8.86
N ASP A 14 7.81 -5.46 7.83
CA ASP A 14 7.35 -5.25 6.45
C ASP A 14 6.23 -6.24 6.09
N PRO A 15 5.10 -5.77 5.51
CA PRO A 15 4.05 -6.66 5.03
C PRO A 15 4.57 -7.54 3.89
N LEU A 16 4.20 -8.82 3.94
CA LEU A 16 4.57 -9.83 2.95
C LEU A 16 3.33 -10.38 2.29
N GLU A 17 3.43 -10.58 0.98
CA GLU A 17 2.40 -11.22 0.19
C GLU A 17 2.82 -12.65 -0.13
N ILE A 18 1.93 -13.60 0.16
CA ILE A 18 2.15 -15.03 -0.03
C ILE A 18 1.25 -15.49 -1.17
N PHE A 19 1.86 -15.98 -2.24
CA PHE A 19 1.15 -16.59 -3.36
C PHE A 19 1.44 -18.09 -3.41
N VAL A 20 0.41 -18.88 -3.70
CA VAL A 20 0.56 -20.32 -3.99
C VAL A 20 0.29 -20.51 -5.47
N LYS A 21 1.26 -21.01 -6.21
CA LYS A 21 1.11 -21.37 -7.63
C LYS A 21 1.53 -22.83 -7.81
N ASP A 22 0.56 -23.66 -8.19
CA ASP A 22 0.72 -25.11 -8.26
C ASP A 22 1.25 -25.66 -6.92
N GLU A 23 2.48 -26.19 -6.90
CA GLU A 23 3.16 -26.71 -5.70
C GLU A 23 4.24 -25.75 -5.15
N THR A 24 4.29 -24.50 -5.65
CA THR A 24 5.30 -23.51 -5.26
C THR A 24 4.72 -22.40 -4.41
N ILE A 25 5.38 -22.11 -3.27
CA ILE A 25 5.08 -20.95 -2.42
C ILE A 25 6.01 -19.79 -2.82
N ILE A 26 5.41 -18.68 -3.24
CA ILE A 26 6.13 -17.47 -3.66
C ILE A 26 5.95 -16.39 -2.58
N LEU A 27 7.06 -15.94 -2.02
CA LEU A 27 7.10 -14.87 -1.01
C LEU A 27 7.57 -13.58 -1.67
N GLN A 28 6.72 -12.56 -1.68
CA GLN A 28 7.06 -11.25 -2.23
C GLN A 28 6.88 -10.15 -1.18
N LYS A 29 7.74 -9.13 -1.23
CA LYS A 29 7.52 -7.90 -0.47
C LYS A 29 6.22 -7.27 -0.98
N TYR A 30 5.26 -7.03 -0.08
CA TYR A 30 4.00 -6.41 -0.46
C TYR A 30 4.30 -5.03 -1.04
N LYS A 31 3.89 -4.83 -2.30
CA LYS A 31 3.97 -3.55 -2.97
C LYS A 31 2.57 -3.20 -3.43
N SER A 32 1.95 -2.25 -2.76
CA SER A 32 0.68 -1.63 -3.14
C SER A 32 0.85 -0.79 -4.42
N TYR A 33 1.24 -1.42 -5.53
CA TYR A 33 1.31 -0.74 -6.82
C TYR A 33 -0.11 -0.50 -7.31
N GLY A 34 -0.56 0.74 -7.20
CA GLY A 34 -1.87 1.15 -7.74
C GLY A 34 -3.06 0.81 -6.84
N THR A 35 -2.85 0.28 -5.64
CA THR A 35 -3.92 0.06 -4.65
C THR A 35 -4.15 1.34 -3.85
N CYS A 36 -5.41 1.71 -3.63
CA CYS A 36 -5.77 2.74 -2.66
C CYS A 36 -5.42 2.24 -1.24
N PRO A 37 -4.56 2.91 -0.47
CA PRO A 37 -4.21 2.49 0.89
C PRO A 37 -5.37 2.64 1.89
N ILE A 38 -6.40 3.41 1.54
CA ILE A 38 -7.58 3.64 2.39
C ILE A 38 -8.63 2.55 2.15
N THR A 39 -9.01 2.33 0.90
CA THR A 39 -10.07 1.35 0.56
C THR A 39 -9.54 -0.05 0.27
N GLY A 40 -8.23 -0.20 0.03
CA GLY A 40 -7.63 -1.49 -0.35
C GLY A 40 -7.92 -1.90 -1.79
N GLU A 41 -8.62 -1.07 -2.57
CA GLU A 41 -9.05 -1.41 -3.92
C GLU A 41 -8.06 -0.93 -4.99
N VAL A 42 -7.88 -1.77 -6.01
CA VAL A 42 -7.16 -1.44 -7.23
C VAL A 42 -8.19 -1.07 -8.29
N SER A 43 -8.24 0.20 -8.68
CA SER A 43 -9.11 0.69 -9.74
C SER A 43 -8.31 1.49 -10.76
N SER A 44 -8.69 1.41 -12.03
CA SER A 44 -8.17 2.26 -13.09
C SER A 44 -8.51 3.74 -12.91
N GLN A 45 -9.44 4.07 -12.00
CA GLN A 45 -9.77 5.44 -11.61
C GLN A 45 -8.91 5.97 -10.46
N ASN A 46 -7.89 5.23 -10.02
CA ASN A 46 -7.02 5.67 -8.93
C ASN A 46 -6.18 6.87 -9.35
N ILE A 47 -6.23 7.92 -8.54
CA ILE A 47 -5.52 9.19 -8.73
C ILE A 47 -4.18 9.17 -8.01
N LYS A 48 -3.18 9.80 -8.62
CA LYS A 48 -1.82 9.94 -8.07
C LYS A 48 -1.64 11.34 -7.48
N LEU A 49 -1.34 11.43 -6.19
CA LEU A 49 -1.13 12.65 -5.42
C LEU A 49 0.31 12.70 -4.86
N ALA A 50 0.73 13.86 -4.37
CA ALA A 50 2.07 14.10 -3.79
C ALA A 50 3.22 13.65 -4.72
N ASN A 51 3.23 14.13 -5.97
CA ASN A 51 4.18 13.72 -7.01
C ASN A 51 4.22 12.20 -7.26
N GLY A 52 3.07 11.53 -7.17
CA GLY A 52 2.95 10.09 -7.42
C GLY A 52 3.40 9.21 -6.27
N LYS A 53 3.67 9.78 -5.09
CA LYS A 53 3.98 9.02 -3.87
C LYS A 53 2.74 8.43 -3.21
N LEU A 54 1.56 9.00 -3.46
CA LEU A 54 0.30 8.55 -2.90
C LEU A 54 -0.66 8.21 -4.04
N THR A 55 -1.21 7.00 -4.04
CA THR A 55 -2.25 6.59 -4.99
C THR A 55 -3.54 6.36 -4.22
N LEU A 56 -4.62 7.05 -4.57
CA LEU A 56 -5.91 6.97 -3.87
C LEU A 56 -7.03 6.70 -4.85
N SER A 57 -8.05 5.95 -4.42
CA SER A 57 -9.34 5.90 -5.10
C SER A 57 -10.11 7.21 -4.84
N PRO A 58 -11.08 7.59 -5.69
CA PRO A 58 -11.92 8.75 -5.44
C PRO A 58 -12.62 8.72 -4.07
N GLU A 59 -13.10 7.55 -3.65
CA GLU A 59 -13.71 7.35 -2.32
C GLU A 59 -12.70 7.49 -1.20
N GLY A 60 -11.52 6.87 -1.33
CA GLY A 60 -10.45 6.99 -0.34
C GLY A 60 -9.94 8.42 -0.21
N ALA A 61 -9.91 9.19 -1.29
CA ALA A 61 -9.56 10.61 -1.25
C ALA A 61 -10.60 11.45 -0.49
N LYS A 62 -11.90 11.13 -0.64
CA LYS A 62 -12.98 11.80 0.08
C LYS A 62 -12.89 11.54 1.59
N GLN A 63 -12.74 10.27 1.99
CA GLN A 63 -12.56 9.89 3.40
C GLN A 63 -11.34 10.59 4.02
N LEU A 64 -10.19 10.55 3.32
CA LEU A 64 -8.97 11.19 3.80
C LEU A 64 -9.16 12.69 3.99
N MET A 65 -9.93 13.34 3.12
CA MET A 65 -10.19 14.77 3.22
C MET A 65 -11.06 15.11 4.43
N GLU A 66 -12.10 14.32 4.71
CA GLU A 66 -12.94 14.46 5.90
C GLU A 66 -12.12 14.30 7.20
N GLU A 67 -11.23 13.30 7.26
CA GLU A 67 -10.33 13.12 8.40
C GLU A 67 -9.35 14.30 8.53
N LEU A 68 -8.71 14.73 7.44
CA LEU A 68 -7.75 15.84 7.46
C LEU A 68 -8.39 17.17 7.88
N GLU A 69 -9.66 17.42 7.54
CA GLU A 69 -10.37 18.61 7.99
C GLU A 69 -10.52 18.67 9.51
N GLN A 70 -10.66 17.53 10.19
CA GLN A 70 -10.69 17.48 11.66
C GLN A 70 -9.35 17.88 12.28
N TYR A 71 -8.24 17.57 11.62
CA TYR A 71 -6.88 17.89 12.09
C TYR A 71 -6.40 19.30 11.70
N LYS A 72 -7.03 19.97 10.72
CA LYS A 72 -6.67 21.33 10.29
C LYS A 72 -6.84 22.41 11.37
N VAL A 73 -7.59 22.15 12.44
CA VAL A 73 -7.86 23.12 13.52
C VAL A 73 -6.80 23.05 14.63
N THR A 74 -5.87 22.09 14.59
CA THR A 74 -4.88 21.86 15.66
C THR A 74 -3.45 22.27 15.28
N VAL A 75 -3.25 22.94 14.15
CA VAL A 75 -1.92 23.37 13.66
C VAL A 75 -1.79 24.89 13.66
#